data_AF-A0A3E2JFW9-F1
#
_entry.id   AF-A0A3E2JFW9-F1
#
_cell.length_a   1.000
_cell.length_b   1.000
_cell.length_c   1.000
_cell.angle_alpha   90.00
_cell.angle_beta   90.00
_cell.angle_gamma   90.00
#
_symmetry.space_group_name_H-M   'P 1'
#
loop_
_entity.id
_entity.type
_entity.pdbx_description
1 polymer ?
#
loop_
_entity_poly.entity_id
_entity_poly.type
_entity_poly.pdbx_seq_one_letter_code
_entity_poly.pdbx_strand_id
1 'polypeptide(L)'
;MVAFYLFLFYLNILLIVFVFAYLFRIRKLIGFQLGMTISMVTGGFFAFTTGVIFIYLYPFHFLAITIAATLAGMAVGSLFGGLFDYQTLLSGYSNGLMMGIMAPMVGAVAKNSVYFLSFTECLFFVSMLFILFSAKKS
;
A
#
# COMPACT_ATOMS: atom_id res chain seq x y z
N MET A 1 23.09 -2.88 -1.26
CA MET A 1 21.95 -2.09 -0.73
C MET A 1 20.81 -1.99 -1.74
N VAL A 2 21.05 -1.60 -2.99
CA VAL A 2 19.99 -1.53 -4.04
C VAL A 2 19.19 -2.83 -4.20
N ALA A 3 19.87 -4.00 -4.23
CA ALA A 3 19.21 -5.30 -4.35
C ALA A 3 18.24 -5.60 -3.19
N PHE A 4 18.52 -5.12 -1.97
CA PHE A 4 17.67 -5.32 -0.81
C PHE A 4 16.36 -4.53 -0.93
N TYR A 5 16.42 -3.28 -1.38
CA TYR A 5 15.25 -2.45 -1.62
C TYR A 5 14.36 -3.01 -2.74
N LEU A 6 14.96 -3.50 -3.83
CA LEU A 6 14.23 -4.15 -4.93
C LEU A 6 13.57 -5.47 -4.47
N PHE A 7 14.25 -6.24 -3.63
CA PHE A 7 13.69 -7.45 -3.04
C PHE A 7 12.47 -7.14 -2.17
N LEU A 8 12.54 -6.12 -1.30
CA LEU A 8 11.39 -5.69 -0.49
C LEU A 8 10.23 -5.21 -1.35
N PHE A 9 10.51 -4.41 -2.38
CA PHE A 9 9.48 -3.96 -3.31
C PHE A 9 8.79 -5.13 -4.04
N TYR A 10 9.56 -6.12 -4.49
CA TYR A 10 9.02 -7.32 -5.11
C TYR A 10 8.13 -8.12 -4.13
N LEU A 11 8.56 -8.23 -2.87
CA LEU A 11 7.79 -8.88 -1.82
C LEU A 11 6.45 -8.14 -1.59
N ASN A 12 6.46 -6.81 -1.52
CA ASN A 12 5.24 -6.01 -1.37
C ASN A 12 4.23 -6.24 -2.50
N ILE A 13 4.71 -6.30 -3.75
CA ILE A 13 3.86 -6.60 -4.90
C ILE A 13 3.28 -8.01 -4.78
N LEU A 14 4.11 -9.01 -4.48
CA LEU A 14 3.67 -10.39 -4.36
C LEU A 14 2.61 -10.55 -3.27
N LEU A 15 2.82 -9.89 -2.13
CA LEU A 15 1.89 -9.90 -1.01
C LEU A 15 0.55 -9.28 -1.41
N ILE A 16 0.56 -8.13 -2.09
CA ILE A 16 -0.66 -7.49 -2.59
C ILE A 16 -1.41 -8.37 -3.57
N VAL A 17 -0.72 -8.99 -4.53
CA VAL A 17 -1.36 -9.88 -5.50
C VAL A 17 -2.00 -11.07 -4.78
N PHE A 18 -1.34 -11.62 -3.77
CA PHE A 18 -1.88 -12.71 -2.97
C PHE A 18 -3.14 -12.29 -2.19
N VAL A 19 -3.09 -11.16 -1.48
CA VAL A 19 -4.23 -10.63 -0.71
C VAL A 19 -5.39 -10.25 -1.64
N PHE A 20 -5.10 -9.68 -2.80
CA PHE A 20 -6.09 -9.38 -3.84
C PHE A 20 -6.79 -10.65 -4.34
N ALA A 21 -6.02 -11.68 -4.69
CA ALA A 21 -6.58 -12.96 -5.16
C ALA A 21 -7.44 -13.65 -4.09
N TYR A 22 -7.04 -13.56 -2.81
CA TYR A 22 -7.82 -14.07 -1.70
C TYR A 22 -9.14 -13.31 -1.54
N LEU A 23 -9.09 -11.98 -1.47
CA LEU A 23 -10.27 -11.12 -1.34
C LEU A 23 -11.23 -11.25 -2.52
N PHE A 24 -10.72 -11.42 -3.73
CA PHE A 24 -11.54 -11.62 -4.93
C PHE A 24 -12.48 -12.83 -4.79
N ARG A 25 -12.06 -13.89 -4.09
CA ARG A 25 -12.90 -15.08 -3.85
C ARG A 25 -13.99 -14.85 -2.81
N ILE A 26 -13.68 -14.10 -1.75
CA ILE A 26 -14.60 -13.87 -0.62
C ILE A 26 -15.36 -12.54 -0.69
N ARG A 27 -15.20 -11.78 -1.78
CA ARG A 27 -15.77 -10.42 -1.96
C ARG A 27 -17.27 -10.28 -1.65
N LYS A 28 -18.06 -11.35 -1.84
CA LYS A 28 -19.51 -11.33 -1.63
C LYS A 28 -19.95 -11.40 -0.16
N LEU A 29 -19.04 -11.74 0.75
CA LEU A 29 -19.30 -11.90 2.19
C LEU A 29 -18.90 -10.66 3.00
N ILE A 30 -18.18 -9.73 2.39
CA ILE A 30 -17.57 -8.60 3.07
C ILE A 30 -18.55 -7.43 3.12
N GLY A 31 -18.84 -6.94 4.33
CA GLY A 31 -19.66 -5.75 4.53
C GLY A 31 -19.00 -4.47 4.03
N PHE A 32 -19.83 -3.47 3.71
CA PHE A 32 -19.42 -2.21 3.08
C PHE A 32 -18.32 -1.45 3.84
N GLN A 33 -18.44 -1.33 5.17
CA GLN A 33 -17.44 -0.65 6.00
C GLN A 33 -16.10 -1.40 6.05
N LEU A 34 -16.13 -2.73 6.06
CA LEU A 34 -14.91 -3.55 6.01
C LEU A 34 -14.24 -3.44 4.64
N GLY A 35 -15.02 -3.46 3.55
CA GLY A 35 -14.48 -3.22 2.20
C GLY A 35 -13.77 -1.87 2.09
N MET A 36 -14.35 -0.83 2.70
CA MET A 36 -13.76 0.51 2.75
C MET A 36 -12.42 0.52 3.50
N THR A 37 -12.34 -0.07 4.70
CA THR A 37 -11.10 -0.09 5.48
C THR A 37 -10.02 -0.92 4.80
N ILE A 38 -10.38 -2.06 4.20
CA ILE A 38 -9.46 -2.90 3.43
C ILE A 38 -8.85 -2.10 2.28
N SER A 39 -9.67 -1.44 1.48
CA SER A 39 -9.22 -0.63 0.33
C SER A 39 -8.32 0.54 0.75
N MET A 40 -8.67 1.23 1.85
CA MET A 40 -7.85 2.32 2.37
C MET A 40 -6.50 1.82 2.89
N VAL A 41 -6.47 0.72 3.65
CA VAL A 41 -5.23 0.16 4.21
C VAL A 41 -4.34 -0.38 3.09
N THR A 42 -4.87 -1.16 2.15
CA THR A 42 -4.06 -1.73 1.07
C THR A 42 -3.49 -0.68 0.14
N GLY A 43 -4.30 0.28 -0.31
CA GLY A 43 -3.84 1.38 -1.16
C GLY A 43 -2.88 2.32 -0.44
N GLY A 44 -3.21 2.69 0.80
CA GLY A 44 -2.43 3.65 1.59
C GLY A 44 -1.06 3.12 1.97
N PHE A 45 -0.99 1.92 2.57
CA PHE A 45 0.29 1.37 2.97
C PHE A 45 1.16 0.95 1.78
N PHE A 46 0.57 0.50 0.67
CA PHE A 46 1.36 0.23 -0.53
C PHE A 46 1.98 1.52 -1.10
N ALA A 47 1.19 2.59 -1.23
CA ALA A 47 1.72 3.89 -1.65
C ALA A 47 2.85 4.36 -0.73
N PHE A 48 2.69 4.09 0.57
CA PHE A 48 3.65 4.45 1.60
C PHE A 48 4.97 3.70 1.47
N THR A 49 4.95 2.37 1.49
CA THR A 49 6.18 1.56 1.41
C THR A 49 6.89 1.77 0.07
N THR A 50 6.14 1.82 -1.03
CA THR A 50 6.73 2.05 -2.36
C THR A 50 7.38 3.43 -2.49
N GLY A 51 6.74 4.49 -1.97
CA GLY A 51 7.30 5.84 -1.97
C GLY A 51 8.57 5.96 -1.12
N VAL A 52 8.60 5.33 0.06
CA VAL A 52 9.79 5.30 0.94
C VAL A 52 10.94 4.51 0.30
N ILE A 53 10.66 3.37 -0.32
CA ILE A 53 11.67 2.56 -1.02
C ILE A 53 12.27 3.36 -2.20
N PHE A 54 11.44 4.03 -2.99
CA PHE A 54 11.90 4.74 -4.17
C PHE A 54 12.73 5.98 -3.83
N ILE A 55 12.37 6.72 -2.77
CA ILE A 55 13.19 7.87 -2.33
C ILE A 55 14.54 7.44 -1.74
N TYR A 56 14.63 6.23 -1.19
CA TYR A 56 15.92 5.65 -0.77
C TYR A 56 16.78 5.22 -1.96
N LEU A 57 16.15 4.82 -3.08
CA LEU A 57 16.86 4.48 -4.31
C LEU A 57 17.32 5.73 -5.09
N TYR A 58 16.46 6.75 -5.19
CA TYR A 58 16.68 7.95 -6.01
C TYR A 58 16.43 9.24 -5.21
N PRO A 59 17.28 9.59 -4.23
CA PRO A 59 17.05 10.72 -3.34
C PRO A 59 16.93 12.08 -4.05
N PHE A 60 17.51 12.22 -5.25
CA PHE A 60 17.49 13.46 -6.03
C PHE A 60 16.25 13.61 -6.93
N HIS A 61 15.40 12.59 -7.06
CA HIS A 61 14.24 12.58 -7.96
C HIS A 61 12.91 12.67 -7.22
N PHE A 62 12.82 13.55 -6.22
CA PHE A 62 11.67 13.67 -5.32
C PHE A 62 10.33 13.78 -6.07
N LEU A 63 10.22 14.71 -7.02
CA LEU A 63 8.97 14.97 -7.75
C LEU A 63 8.49 13.77 -8.56
N ALA A 64 9.42 13.12 -9.29
CA ALA A 64 9.09 11.94 -10.10
C ALA A 64 8.64 10.76 -9.21
N ILE A 65 9.27 10.59 -8.05
CA ILE A 65 8.90 9.54 -7.10
C ILE A 65 7.53 9.81 -6.50
N THR A 66 7.21 11.06 -6.14
CA THR A 66 5.89 11.41 -5.64
C THR A 66 4.80 11.14 -6.67
N ILE A 67 5.02 11.48 -7.93
CA ILE A 67 4.08 11.16 -9.02
C ILE A 67 3.94 9.63 -9.18
N ALA A 68 5.03 8.87 -9.13
CA ALA A 68 4.97 7.42 -9.24
C ALA A 68 4.25 6.77 -8.04
N ALA A 69 4.54 7.20 -6.82
CA ALA A 69 3.95 6.66 -5.59
C ALA A 69 2.44 7.00 -5.48
N THR A 70 2.05 8.21 -5.88
CA THR A 70 0.64 8.60 -5.96
C THR A 70 -0.13 7.76 -6.97
N LEU A 71 0.37 7.64 -8.21
CA LEU A 71 -0.28 6.81 -9.22
C LEU A 71 -0.37 5.34 -8.81
N ALA A 72 0.69 4.79 -8.23
CA ALA A 72 0.69 3.42 -7.72
C ALA A 72 -0.31 3.24 -6.57
N GLY A 73 -0.36 4.18 -5.63
CA GLY A 73 -1.31 4.18 -4.52
C GLY A 73 -2.76 4.27 -4.97
N MET A 74 -3.06 5.19 -5.90
CA MET A 74 -4.38 5.36 -6.49
C MET A 74 -4.81 4.10 -7.25
N ALA A 75 -3.92 3.52 -8.06
CA ALA A 75 -4.19 2.31 -8.81
C ALA A 75 -4.50 1.13 -7.88
N VAL A 76 -3.64 0.88 -6.88
CA VAL A 76 -3.87 -0.23 -5.94
C VAL A 76 -5.10 0.02 -5.07
N GLY A 77 -5.26 1.21 -4.49
CA GLY A 77 -6.42 1.54 -3.68
C GLY A 77 -7.75 1.39 -4.45
N SER A 78 -7.81 1.89 -5.69
CA SER A 78 -8.99 1.76 -6.55
C SER A 78 -9.24 0.32 -7.00
N LEU A 79 -8.20 -0.46 -7.31
CA LEU A 79 -8.33 -1.88 -7.64
C LEU A 79 -8.95 -2.68 -6.49
N PHE A 80 -8.50 -2.46 -5.26
CA PHE A 80 -9.08 -3.12 -4.08
C PHE A 80 -10.48 -2.62 -3.76
N GLY A 81 -10.75 -1.32 -3.88
CA GLY A 81 -12.07 -0.77 -3.62
C GLY A 81 -13.11 -1.17 -4.67
N GLY A 82 -12.70 -1.29 -5.94
CA GLY A 82 -13.55 -1.76 -7.02
C GLY A 82 -14.04 -3.22 -6.88
N LEU A 83 -13.48 -3.98 -5.93
CA LEU A 83 -13.98 -5.32 -5.60
C LEU A 83 -15.34 -5.29 -4.88
N PHE A 84 -15.67 -4.19 -4.23
CA PHE A 84 -16.84 -4.07 -3.37
C PHE A 84 -17.87 -3.12 -3.98
N ASP A 85 -17.59 -1.81 -4.00
CA ASP A 85 -18.56 -0.77 -4.38
C ASP A 85 -17.88 0.52 -4.87
N TYR A 86 -18.64 1.41 -5.50
CA TYR A 86 -18.09 2.67 -6.01
C TYR A 86 -17.58 3.60 -4.90
N GLN A 87 -18.25 3.63 -3.74
CA GLN A 87 -17.79 4.45 -2.61
C GLN A 87 -16.47 3.94 -2.04
N THR A 88 -16.30 2.62 -1.94
CA THR A 88 -15.05 2.02 -1.42
C THR A 88 -13.90 2.21 -2.41
N LEU A 89 -14.18 2.16 -3.73
CA LEU A 89 -13.24 2.58 -4.78
C LEU A 89 -12.76 4.02 -4.58
N LEU A 90 -13.68 4.97 -4.36
CA LEU A 90 -13.34 6.37 -4.14
C LEU A 90 -12.52 6.57 -2.85
N SER A 91 -12.85 5.85 -1.77
CA SER A 91 -12.08 5.89 -0.52
C SER A 91 -10.67 5.34 -0.68
N GLY A 92 -10.50 4.23 -1.41
CA GLY A 92 -9.18 3.70 -1.75
C GLY A 92 -8.35 4.63 -2.61
N TYR A 93 -8.98 5.22 -3.63
CA TYR A 93 -8.37 6.21 -4.51
C TYR A 93 -7.87 7.44 -3.73
N SER A 94 -8.73 8.03 -2.90
CA SER A 94 -8.40 9.25 -2.15
C SER A 94 -7.30 8.99 -1.10
N ASN A 95 -7.37 7.85 -0.40
CA ASN A 95 -6.36 7.50 0.59
C ASN A 95 -5.02 7.14 -0.08
N GLY A 96 -5.04 6.43 -1.20
CA GLY A 96 -3.85 6.13 -2.00
C GLY A 96 -3.17 7.38 -2.54
N LEU A 97 -3.96 8.37 -3.00
CA LEU A 97 -3.46 9.69 -3.40
C LEU A 97 -2.78 10.39 -2.21
N MET A 98 -3.46 10.50 -1.08
CA MET A 98 -2.94 11.20 0.10
C MET A 98 -1.63 10.58 0.59
N MET A 99 -1.60 9.26 0.75
CA MET A 99 -0.42 8.55 1.22
C MET A 99 0.71 8.59 0.20
N GLY A 100 0.42 8.52 -1.10
CA GLY A 100 1.44 8.62 -2.15
C GLY A 100 2.13 9.99 -2.20
N ILE A 101 1.43 11.08 -1.85
CA ILE A 101 2.04 12.41 -1.73
C ILE A 101 2.98 12.46 -0.51
N MET A 102 2.54 11.89 0.61
CA MET A 102 3.25 11.97 1.88
C MET A 102 4.43 10.99 1.98
N ALA A 103 4.37 9.85 1.29
CA ALA A 103 5.35 8.76 1.42
C ALA A 103 6.80 9.19 1.15
N PRO A 104 7.11 9.92 0.05
CA PRO A 104 8.49 10.30 -0.24
C PRO A 104 9.01 11.35 0.75
N MET A 105 8.14 12.23 1.28
CA MET A 105 8.51 13.20 2.32
C MET A 105 8.97 12.49 3.59
N VAL A 106 8.20 11.50 4.05
CA VAL A 106 8.53 10.74 5.25
C VAL A 106 9.80 9.92 5.05
N GLY A 107 9.96 9.30 3.88
CA GLY A 107 11.20 8.61 3.53
C GLY A 107 12.41 9.55 3.55
N ALA A 108 12.33 10.72 2.92
CA ALA A 108 13.44 11.68 2.90
C ALA A 108 13.89 12.11 4.31
N VAL A 109 12.94 12.34 5.22
CA VAL A 109 13.22 12.72 6.62
C VAL A 109 13.92 11.59 7.40
N ALA A 110 13.61 10.33 7.10
CA ALA A 110 14.20 9.17 7.75
C ALA A 110 15.66 8.88 7.36
N LYS A 111 16.29 9.70 6.50
CA LYS A 111 17.72 9.69 6.16
C LYS A 111 18.29 8.30 5.83
N ASN A 112 17.53 7.50 5.08
CA ASN A 112 17.93 6.15 4.65
C ASN A 112 18.18 5.16 5.81
N SER A 113 17.51 5.35 6.94
CA SER A 113 17.60 4.44 8.08
C SER A 113 16.92 3.10 7.77
N VAL A 114 17.71 2.03 7.77
CA VAL A 114 17.23 0.65 7.59
C VAL A 114 16.22 0.27 8.68
N TYR A 115 16.38 0.79 9.91
CA TYR A 115 15.45 0.54 11.00
C TYR A 115 14.05 1.08 10.72
N PHE A 116 13.97 2.27 10.13
CA PHE A 116 12.69 2.87 9.78
C PHE A 116 11.99 2.07 8.68
N LEU A 117 12.72 1.70 7.63
CA LEU A 117 12.15 0.89 6.54
C LEU A 117 11.64 -0.45 7.06
N SER A 118 12.45 -1.19 7.83
CA SER A 118 12.05 -2.48 8.41
C SER A 118 10.83 -2.35 9.32
N PHE A 119 10.71 -1.26 10.08
CA PHE A 119 9.53 -0.99 10.89
C PHE A 119 8.28 -0.77 10.03
N THR A 120 8.37 0.04 8.97
CA THR A 120 7.25 0.31 8.06
C THR A 120 6.81 -0.92 7.28
N GLU A 121 7.77 -1.76 6.87
CA GLU A 121 7.51 -3.07 6.26
C GLU A 121 6.79 -3.98 7.25
N CYS A 122 7.28 -4.11 8.48
CA CYS A 122 6.63 -4.92 9.51
C CYS A 122 5.17 -4.49 9.72
N LEU A 123 4.90 -3.19 9.82
CA LEU A 123 3.54 -2.66 9.92
C LEU A 123 2.67 -3.02 8.71
N PHE A 124 3.24 -2.93 7.49
CA PHE A 124 2.54 -3.34 6.28
C PHE A 124 2.16 -4.82 6.31
N PHE A 125 3.10 -5.72 6.61
CA PHE A 125 2.82 -7.15 6.72
C PHE A 125 1.76 -7.47 7.79
N VAL A 126 1.88 -6.85 8.96
CA VAL A 126 0.91 -7.02 10.04
C VAL A 126 -0.47 -6.56 9.60
N SER A 127 -0.58 -5.39 8.95
CA SER A 127 -1.85 -4.86 8.44
C SER A 127 -2.52 -5.81 7.44
N MET A 128 -1.72 -6.47 6.59
CA MET A 128 -2.22 -7.43 5.61
C MET A 128 -2.70 -8.73 6.26
N LEU A 129 -1.99 -9.22 7.28
CA LEU A 129 -2.45 -10.35 8.09
C LEU A 129 -3.76 -10.01 8.80
N PHE A 130 -3.89 -8.81 9.38
CA PHE A 130 -5.13 -8.35 10.00
C PHE A 130 -6.30 -8.34 9.01
N ILE A 131 -6.08 -7.86 7.78
CA ILE A 131 -7.09 -7.91 6.71
C ILE A 131 -7.53 -9.34 6.43
N LEU A 132 -6.57 -10.27 6.25
CA LEU A 132 -6.88 -11.68 5.97
C LEU A 132 -7.69 -12.34 7.09
N PHE A 133 -7.34 -12.08 8.35
CA PHE A 133 -8.08 -12.62 9.50
C PHE A 133 -9.46 -11.99 9.66
N SER A 134 -9.59 -10.68 9.44
CA SER A 134 -10.86 -9.97 9.50
C SER A 134 -11.81 -10.47 8.42
N ALA A 135 -11.32 -10.66 7.19
CA ALA A 135 -12.11 -11.11 6.06
C ALA A 135 -12.56 -12.59 6.17
N LYS A 136 -11.90 -13.41 7.00
CA LYS A 136 -12.31 -14.81 7.27
C LYS A 136 -13.49 -14.90 8.26
N LYS A 137 -13.68 -13.88 9.11
CA LYS A 137 -14.71 -13.88 10.18
C LYS A 137 -16.03 -13.22 9.77
N SER A 138 -16.08 -12.55 8.62
CA SER A 138 -17.33 -12.03 8.01
C SER A 138 -17.92 -13.07 7.06
#